data_AF-A0A9D2SH39-F1
#
_entry.id   AF-A0A9D2SH39-F1
#
_cell.length_a   1.000
_cell.length_b   1.000
_cell.length_c   1.000
_cell.angle_alpha   90.00
_cell.angle_beta   90.00
_cell.angle_gamma   90.00
#
_symmetry.space_group_name_H-M   'P 1'
#
loop_
_entity.id
_entity.type
_entity.pdbx_description
1 polymer ?
#
loop_
_entity_poly.entity_id
_entity_poly.type
_entity_poly.pdbx_seq_one_letter_code
_entity_poly.pdbx_strand_id
1 'polypeptide(L)'
;METINLKINGIEVTAPKGSTILEAARLAHIEIPTLCFLKEINEIGACRVCIVELKNGKLVTSCVYPAEDGMEVFTNTPRVMDSRKKTVQLLLSNHNRSCLSCVRSGHCELQELAYELGVEDEGYYDGEKSATEIDDSAAHMIRDNSKCILCRRCVAVCENVQGIGVIGANNRGFATEIGSAFGMGLGETSCVSCGQCIAVCPTGALQEKDYTADVFAAIADPKKHVIVQTAPAVRAALGEEFGLPIGTNVEGKMAAALRRLGFDKVFDTDFSADLTIMEEAHEFLDRVKNGGVLPLITSCSPGWVKYCEHYFPDMTENLSSCKSPQQMFGAIAKSYYAEKMGIDPKDIVSVSVMPCTAKKFEIGRENEDANGVPDVDISITTRELARMIKKARIRFLELPDEKFDEPLGLGSGAGVIFGATGGVMEAALRTAVETLTGEELPKLEFTEVRGTQGIKEATYSVAGMDIKVAVASGLGNARELLNKVKSGEASYHFIEIMGCPGGCVNGGGQPQQPGYVRNTTDIRALRAKVLYDSDAASSIRKSHENPAVKELYATYLGEPGSSRAHHLLHTTYVKRSINQH
;
A
#
# COMPACT_ATOMS: atom_id res chain seq x y z
N MET A 1 -15.98 31.60 -1.14
CA MET A 1 -14.83 31.60 -0.19
C MET A 1 -14.20 32.97 -0.22
N GLU A 2 -13.81 33.50 0.94
CA GLU A 2 -13.05 34.76 1.02
C GLU A 2 -11.67 34.56 0.37
N THR A 3 -11.16 35.58 -0.33
CA THR A 3 -9.88 35.52 -1.07
C THR A 3 -8.93 36.62 -0.60
N ILE A 4 -7.64 36.40 -0.81
CA ILE A 4 -6.56 37.35 -0.58
C ILE A 4 -5.80 37.59 -1.89
N ASN A 5 -5.28 38.79 -2.08
CA ASN A 5 -4.46 39.15 -3.23
C ASN A 5 -3.03 39.42 -2.79
N LEU A 6 -2.07 38.78 -3.46
CA LEU A 6 -0.65 38.92 -3.17
C LEU A 6 0.15 38.89 -4.46
N LYS A 7 1.41 39.33 -4.42
CA LYS A 7 2.33 39.23 -5.55
C LYS A 7 3.37 38.16 -5.31
N ILE A 8 3.60 37.32 -6.30
CA ILE A 8 4.68 36.33 -6.31
C ILE A 8 5.55 36.59 -7.54
N ASN A 9 6.81 36.95 -7.34
CA ASN A 9 7.73 37.39 -8.40
C ASN A 9 7.15 38.54 -9.26
N GLY A 10 6.37 39.43 -8.64
CA GLY A 10 5.71 40.55 -9.32
C GLY A 10 4.41 40.19 -10.05
N ILE A 11 4.01 38.92 -10.09
CA ILE A 11 2.75 38.45 -10.67
C ILE A 11 1.65 38.55 -9.61
N GLU A 12 0.53 39.19 -9.93
CA GLU A 12 -0.66 39.23 -9.06
C GLU A 12 -1.30 37.83 -8.96
N VAL A 13 -1.59 37.40 -7.74
CA VAL A 13 -2.15 36.09 -7.43
C VAL A 13 -3.33 36.29 -6.49
N THR A 14 -4.47 35.67 -6.82
CA THR A 14 -5.62 35.58 -5.93
C THR A 14 -5.68 34.18 -5.34
N ALA A 15 -5.55 34.07 -4.02
CA ALA A 15 -5.58 32.78 -3.30
C ALA A 15 -6.75 32.72 -2.31
N PRO A 16 -7.26 31.52 -1.98
CA PRO A 16 -8.19 31.35 -0.86
C PRO A 16 -7.58 31.88 0.45
N LYS A 17 -8.37 32.58 1.25
CA LYS A 17 -7.93 33.01 2.58
C LYS A 17 -7.59 31.78 3.44
N GLY A 18 -6.43 31.83 4.11
CA GLY A 18 -5.90 30.72 4.89
C GLY A 18 -4.88 29.85 4.16
N SER A 19 -4.65 30.07 2.86
CA SER A 19 -3.57 29.40 2.13
C SER A 19 -2.19 29.77 2.67
N THR A 20 -1.24 28.85 2.52
CA THR A 20 0.19 29.13 2.71
C THR A 20 0.79 29.83 1.49
N ILE A 21 1.99 30.41 1.63
CA ILE A 21 2.73 30.95 0.49
C ILE A 21 3.01 29.86 -0.56
N LEU A 22 3.31 28.63 -0.14
CA LEU A 22 3.52 27.51 -1.07
C LEU A 22 2.29 27.22 -1.92
N GLU A 23 1.10 27.20 -1.31
CA GLU A 23 -0.16 26.97 -2.03
C GLU A 23 -0.48 28.13 -2.98
N ALA A 24 -0.26 29.38 -2.54
CA ALA A 24 -0.43 30.55 -3.40
C ALA A 24 0.54 30.55 -4.59
N ALA A 25 1.81 30.14 -4.38
CA ALA A 25 2.81 30.05 -5.45
C ALA A 25 2.40 29.10 -6.57
N ARG A 26 1.70 28.00 -6.24
CA ARG A 26 1.20 27.05 -7.24
C ARG A 26 0.13 27.66 -8.13
N LEU A 27 -0.71 28.56 -7.62
CA LEU A 27 -1.67 29.32 -8.43
C LEU A 27 -0.98 30.26 -9.42
N ALA A 28 0.26 30.65 -9.13
CA ALA A 28 1.13 31.40 -10.04
C ALA A 28 1.98 30.50 -10.96
N HIS A 29 1.71 29.19 -11.00
CA HIS A 29 2.50 28.19 -11.73
C HIS A 29 3.98 28.13 -11.29
N ILE A 30 4.24 28.39 -10.01
CA ILE A 30 5.58 28.31 -9.41
C ILE A 30 5.59 27.17 -8.39
N GLU A 31 6.35 26.11 -8.68
CA GLU A 31 6.62 25.06 -7.70
C GLU A 31 7.84 25.46 -6.86
N ILE A 32 7.61 25.69 -5.57
CA ILE A 32 8.70 25.91 -4.61
C ILE A 32 9.12 24.53 -4.07
N PRO A 33 10.41 24.17 -4.11
CA PRO A 33 10.85 22.84 -3.71
C PRO A 33 10.59 22.57 -2.23
N THR A 34 10.26 21.33 -1.91
CA THR A 34 10.05 20.86 -0.54
C THR A 34 10.66 19.47 -0.35
N LEU A 35 11.09 19.14 0.87
CA LEU A 35 11.51 17.78 1.23
C LEU A 35 10.69 17.21 2.38
N CYS A 36 10.62 17.93 3.51
CA CYS A 36 9.87 17.47 4.67
C CYS A 36 8.36 17.65 4.51
N PHE A 37 7.92 18.66 3.75
CA PHE A 37 6.50 19.00 3.68
C PHE A 37 5.68 17.90 2.99
N LEU A 38 4.69 17.40 3.72
CA LEU A 38 3.58 16.63 3.15
C LEU A 38 2.29 17.23 3.69
N LYS A 39 1.42 17.66 2.79
CA LYS A 39 0.16 18.33 3.12
C LYS A 39 -0.67 17.43 4.06
N GLU A 40 -1.22 18.03 5.11
CA GLU A 40 -2.05 17.38 6.14
C GLU A 40 -1.35 16.27 6.97
N ILE A 41 -0.08 15.94 6.68
CA ILE A 41 0.67 14.86 7.32
C ILE A 41 1.86 15.41 8.09
N ASN A 42 2.74 16.18 7.43
CA ASN A 42 3.99 16.67 7.99
C ASN A 42 4.27 18.11 7.54
N GLU A 43 3.68 19.08 8.24
CA GLU A 43 3.73 20.51 7.92
C GLU A 43 4.61 21.28 8.91
N ILE A 44 5.88 20.88 9.02
CA ILE A 44 6.80 21.38 10.06
C ILE A 44 7.83 22.41 9.58
N GLY A 45 7.97 22.61 8.26
CA GLY A 45 8.94 23.55 7.68
C GLY A 45 10.43 23.27 8.02
N ALA A 46 10.75 22.12 8.62
CA ALA A 46 12.04 21.86 9.25
C ALA A 46 13.22 21.76 8.26
N CYS A 47 12.99 21.24 7.05
CA CYS A 47 14.06 21.06 6.06
C CYS A 47 14.58 22.37 5.46
N ARG A 48 13.85 23.49 5.61
CA ARG A 48 14.19 24.83 5.08
C ARG A 48 14.41 24.95 3.56
N VAL A 49 14.23 23.88 2.78
CA VAL A 49 14.31 23.93 1.30
C VAL A 49 13.27 24.86 0.68
N CYS A 50 12.10 24.99 1.30
CA CYS A 50 11.01 25.85 0.82
C CYS A 50 11.22 27.36 1.11
N ILE A 51 12.44 27.80 1.38
CA ILE A 51 12.73 29.21 1.69
C ILE A 51 12.32 30.10 0.52
N VAL A 52 11.67 31.22 0.83
CA VAL A 52 11.35 32.34 -0.07
C VAL A 52 11.68 33.65 0.63
N GLU A 53 11.76 34.73 -0.13
CA GLU A 53 12.08 36.07 0.37
C GLU A 53 10.83 36.97 0.32
N LEU A 54 10.51 37.64 1.42
CA LEU A 54 9.49 38.68 1.46
C LEU A 54 10.09 40.03 1.04
N LYS A 55 9.28 41.00 0.61
CA LYS A 55 9.72 42.35 0.22
C LYS A 55 10.57 43.08 1.26
N ASN A 56 10.36 42.82 2.54
CA ASN A 56 11.19 43.38 3.62
C ASN A 56 12.56 42.69 3.78
N GLY A 57 12.94 41.78 2.88
CA GLY A 57 14.19 41.02 2.92
C GLY A 57 14.19 39.86 3.91
N LYS A 58 13.05 39.50 4.52
CA LYS A 58 12.98 38.36 5.44
C LYS A 58 12.89 37.05 4.64
N LEU A 59 13.73 36.08 4.97
CA LEU A 59 13.60 34.71 4.47
C LEU A 59 12.62 33.92 5.35
N VAL A 60 11.63 33.27 4.72
CA VAL A 60 10.58 32.51 5.39
C VAL A 60 10.35 31.17 4.70
N THR A 61 9.83 30.18 5.42
CA THR A 61 9.51 28.84 4.89
C THR A 61 8.12 28.83 4.28
N SER A 62 8.01 28.80 2.96
CA SER A 62 6.72 28.99 2.27
C SER A 62 5.65 27.95 2.61
N CYS A 63 6.07 26.73 2.97
CA CYS A 63 5.15 25.61 3.17
C CYS A 63 4.30 25.67 4.44
N VAL A 64 4.65 26.54 5.38
CA VAL A 64 3.92 26.74 6.65
C VAL A 64 3.67 28.22 6.96
N TYR A 65 4.19 29.13 6.13
CA TYR A 65 4.01 30.55 6.32
C TYR A 65 2.67 30.97 5.71
N PRO A 66 1.75 31.59 6.47
CA PRO A 66 0.46 32.02 5.95
C PRO A 66 0.64 33.10 4.88
N ALA A 67 -0.11 32.99 3.77
CA ALA A 67 -0.23 34.06 2.81
C ALA A 67 -1.21 35.12 3.36
N GLU A 68 -0.86 36.39 3.23
CA GLU A 68 -1.68 37.52 3.67
C GLU A 68 -1.93 38.47 2.50
N ASP A 69 -3.03 39.21 2.58
CA ASP A 69 -3.39 40.22 1.57
C ASP A 69 -2.32 41.32 1.48
N GLY A 70 -1.98 41.72 0.27
CA GLY A 70 -0.92 42.69 -0.03
C GLY A 70 0.52 42.17 0.13
N MET A 71 0.73 40.88 0.43
CA MET A 71 2.09 40.32 0.49
C MET A 71 2.81 40.41 -0.86
N GLU A 72 4.12 40.63 -0.81
CA GLU A 72 5.00 40.53 -1.97
C GLU A 72 6.13 39.53 -1.65
N VAL A 73 6.18 38.46 -2.43
CA VAL A 73 7.06 37.30 -2.24
C VAL A 73 7.94 37.09 -3.47
N PHE A 74 9.21 36.77 -3.25
CA PHE A 74 10.20 36.44 -4.27
C PHE A 74 10.72 35.01 -4.03
N THR A 75 10.67 34.17 -5.06
CA THR A 75 10.96 32.72 -4.94
C THR A 75 12.29 32.30 -5.58
N ASN A 76 12.95 33.21 -6.30
CA ASN A 76 14.11 32.94 -7.15
C ASN A 76 15.20 34.02 -7.09
N THR A 77 15.26 34.83 -6.03
CA THR A 77 16.37 35.79 -5.85
C THR A 77 17.70 35.04 -5.67
N PRO A 78 18.85 35.65 -5.99
CA PRO A 78 20.16 35.01 -5.77
C PRO A 78 20.35 34.52 -4.33
N ARG A 79 19.81 35.27 -3.36
CA ARG A 79 19.85 34.92 -1.93
C ARG A 79 18.98 33.71 -1.60
N VAL A 80 17.79 33.58 -2.19
CA VAL A 80 16.93 32.41 -2.03
C VAL A 80 17.60 31.17 -2.63
N MET A 81 18.15 31.29 -3.84
CA MET A 81 18.81 30.18 -4.53
C MET A 81 20.05 29.69 -3.78
N ASP A 82 20.91 30.61 -3.33
CA ASP A 82 22.09 30.29 -2.51
C ASP A 82 21.69 29.63 -1.19
N SER A 83 20.68 30.16 -0.50
CA SER A 83 20.18 29.57 0.74
C SER A 83 19.71 28.13 0.55
N ARG A 84 18.95 27.85 -0.52
CA ARG A 84 18.46 26.49 -0.82
C ARG A 84 19.62 25.55 -1.16
N LYS A 85 20.55 25.97 -2.03
CA LYS A 85 21.74 25.19 -2.39
C LYS A 85 22.55 24.81 -1.16
N LYS A 86 22.83 25.79 -0.29
CA LYS A 86 23.55 25.59 0.97
C LYS A 86 22.82 24.62 1.91
N THR A 87 21.49 24.75 2.04
CA THR A 87 20.68 23.81 2.83
C THR A 87 20.83 22.38 2.32
N VAL A 88 20.79 22.16 1.00
CA VAL A 88 20.97 20.81 0.43
C VAL A 88 22.39 20.29 0.65
N GLN A 89 23.42 21.10 0.47
CA GLN A 89 24.81 20.68 0.76
C GLN A 89 25.01 20.30 2.24
N LEU A 90 24.33 20.99 3.17
CA LEU A 90 24.33 20.64 4.60
C LEU A 90 23.54 19.37 4.90
N LEU A 91 22.49 19.04 4.13
CA LEU A 91 21.83 17.74 4.25
C LEU A 91 22.76 16.63 3.74
N LEU A 92 23.48 16.89 2.64
CA LEU A 92 24.44 15.94 2.05
C LEU A 92 25.66 15.70 2.93
N SER A 93 26.07 16.66 3.76
CA SER A 93 27.23 16.51 4.64
C SER A 93 27.09 15.42 5.69
N ASN A 94 25.86 15.06 6.07
CA ASN A 94 25.56 13.95 6.99
C ASN A 94 24.91 12.74 6.28
N HIS A 95 24.78 12.78 4.96
CA HIS A 95 24.14 11.74 4.16
C HIS A 95 25.19 10.80 3.56
N ASN A 96 24.95 9.50 3.60
CA ASN A 96 25.75 8.53 2.86
C ASN A 96 25.39 8.59 1.36
N ARG A 97 26.27 9.20 0.58
CA ARG A 97 26.09 9.49 -0.86
C ARG A 97 26.44 8.32 -1.79
N SER A 98 26.24 7.07 -1.33
CA SER A 98 26.46 5.86 -2.15
C SER A 98 25.34 5.65 -3.18
N CYS A 99 25.12 6.64 -4.05
CA CYS A 99 23.97 6.68 -4.96
C CYS A 99 23.97 5.56 -6.02
N LEU A 100 25.15 5.07 -6.44
CA LEU A 100 25.25 4.02 -7.46
C LEU A 100 24.71 2.65 -7.00
N SER A 101 24.71 2.39 -5.70
CA SER A 101 24.18 1.15 -5.11
C SER A 101 22.83 1.35 -4.40
N CYS A 102 22.35 2.59 -4.30
CA CYS A 102 21.11 2.91 -3.60
C CYS A 102 19.88 2.55 -4.44
N VAL A 103 18.89 1.88 -3.84
CA VAL A 103 17.64 1.50 -4.51
C VAL A 103 16.79 2.70 -4.97
N ARG A 104 17.09 3.90 -4.45
CA ARG A 104 16.41 5.16 -4.80
C ARG A 104 17.13 5.95 -5.88
N SER A 105 18.25 5.46 -6.42
CA SER A 105 18.96 6.14 -7.50
C SER A 105 18.05 6.41 -8.70
N GLY A 106 18.04 7.65 -9.19
CA GLY A 106 17.16 8.10 -10.28
C GLY A 106 15.72 8.40 -9.87
N HIS A 107 15.34 8.14 -8.61
CA HIS A 107 14.00 8.40 -8.05
C HIS A 107 14.07 8.94 -6.60
N CYS A 108 15.16 9.62 -6.25
CA CYS A 108 15.42 10.18 -4.92
C CYS A 108 15.17 11.69 -4.92
N GLU A 109 14.26 12.18 -4.07
CA GLU A 109 13.88 13.61 -4.03
C GLU A 109 15.08 14.49 -3.64
N LEU A 110 15.98 14.01 -2.77
CA LEU A 110 17.20 14.73 -2.40
C LEU A 110 18.20 14.80 -3.57
N GLN A 111 18.34 13.72 -4.33
CA GLN A 111 19.27 13.64 -5.46
C GLN A 111 18.82 14.57 -6.59
N GLU A 112 17.54 14.54 -6.92
CA GLU A 112 16.93 15.41 -7.92
C GLU A 112 17.08 16.88 -7.54
N LEU A 113 16.75 17.23 -6.30
CA LEU A 113 16.88 18.60 -5.83
C LEU A 113 18.34 19.11 -5.81
N ALA A 114 19.30 18.26 -5.44
CA ALA A 114 20.71 18.62 -5.47
C ALA A 114 21.16 18.96 -6.91
N TYR A 115 20.70 18.16 -7.88
CA TYR A 115 20.96 18.40 -9.30
C TYR A 115 20.31 19.71 -9.78
N GLU A 116 19.02 19.93 -9.51
CA GLU A 116 18.28 21.14 -9.92
C GLU A 116 18.86 22.44 -9.35
N LEU A 117 19.39 22.40 -8.13
CA LEU A 117 20.04 23.55 -7.48
C LEU A 117 21.50 23.74 -7.88
N GLY A 118 22.05 22.90 -8.77
CA GLY A 118 23.43 22.99 -9.22
C GLY A 118 24.45 22.72 -8.11
N VAL A 119 24.21 21.73 -7.27
CA VAL A 119 25.21 21.23 -6.31
C VAL A 119 26.25 20.42 -7.07
N GLU A 120 27.34 21.09 -7.46
CA GLU A 120 28.46 20.48 -8.22
C GLU A 120 29.50 19.78 -7.33
N ASP A 121 29.68 20.29 -6.10
CA ASP A 121 30.51 19.67 -5.07
C ASP A 121 29.61 19.23 -3.91
N GLU A 122 29.27 17.94 -3.91
CA GLU A 122 28.49 17.33 -2.85
C GLU A 122 29.26 17.23 -1.53
N GLY A 123 30.60 17.32 -1.56
CA GLY A 123 31.53 17.23 -0.44
C GLY A 123 31.90 18.57 0.20
N TYR A 124 31.36 19.69 -0.30
CA TYR A 124 31.74 21.05 0.12
C TYR A 124 31.69 21.28 1.64
N TYR A 125 30.77 20.63 2.34
CA TYR A 125 30.62 20.68 3.80
C TYR A 125 30.92 19.34 4.50
N ASP A 126 31.69 18.44 3.88
CA ASP A 126 32.03 17.16 4.49
C ASP A 126 32.67 17.33 5.87
N GLY A 127 32.22 16.47 6.80
CA GLY A 127 32.69 16.41 8.17
C GLY A 127 32.36 15.04 8.77
N GLU A 128 32.14 14.99 10.07
CA GLU A 128 31.62 13.79 10.72
C GLU A 128 30.24 13.41 10.15
N LYS A 129 30.01 12.11 9.97
CA LYS A 129 28.76 11.55 9.46
C LYS A 129 28.17 10.58 10.48
N SER A 130 26.85 10.48 10.50
CA SER A 130 26.15 9.41 11.21
C SER A 130 26.66 8.06 10.75
N ALA A 131 26.92 7.17 11.72
CA ALA A 131 27.33 5.81 11.42
C ALA A 131 26.26 5.08 10.60
N THR A 132 26.69 4.11 9.80
CA THR A 132 25.76 3.22 9.10
C THR A 132 25.28 2.16 10.08
N GLU A 133 24.07 2.34 10.59
CA GLU A 133 23.36 1.35 11.39
C GLU A 133 22.14 0.87 10.61
N ILE A 134 22.16 -0.43 10.26
CA ILE A 134 21.10 -1.08 9.51
C ILE A 134 20.21 -1.84 10.50
N ASP A 135 18.93 -1.49 10.53
CA ASP A 135 17.90 -2.31 11.17
C ASP A 135 17.14 -3.08 10.10
N ASP A 136 17.35 -4.40 10.07
CA ASP A 136 16.69 -5.36 9.19
C ASP A 136 15.88 -6.42 9.98
N SER A 137 15.58 -6.13 11.25
CA SER A 137 14.86 -7.01 12.18
C SER A 137 13.44 -7.33 11.72
N ALA A 138 12.81 -6.43 10.95
CA ALA A 138 11.47 -6.64 10.43
C ALA A 138 11.50 -7.36 9.07
N ALA A 139 10.65 -8.38 8.91
CA ALA A 139 10.56 -9.20 7.68
C ALA A 139 10.30 -8.40 6.38
N HIS A 140 9.80 -7.17 6.49
CA HIS A 140 9.28 -6.40 5.36
C HIS A 140 10.09 -5.15 5.01
N MET A 141 11.03 -4.72 5.86
CA MET A 141 11.68 -3.40 5.75
C MET A 141 13.14 -3.43 6.21
N ILE A 142 13.96 -2.59 5.57
CA ILE A 142 15.29 -2.21 6.02
C ILE A 142 15.30 -0.71 6.33
N ARG A 143 15.85 -0.32 7.50
CA ARG A 143 16.15 1.07 7.85
C ARG A 143 17.66 1.29 7.83
N ASP A 144 18.10 2.32 7.11
CA ASP A 144 19.48 2.79 7.04
C ASP A 144 19.52 4.28 7.39
N ASN A 145 19.84 4.58 8.65
CA ASN A 145 19.83 5.96 9.15
C ASN A 145 20.95 6.83 8.54
N SER A 146 21.99 6.23 7.94
CA SER A 146 23.03 7.00 7.24
C SER A 146 22.49 7.73 5.99
N LYS A 147 21.33 7.30 5.48
CA LYS A 147 20.63 7.96 4.35
C LYS A 147 19.47 8.84 4.80
N CYS A 148 19.24 8.99 6.10
CA CYS A 148 18.15 9.78 6.65
C CYS A 148 18.50 11.27 6.64
N ILE A 149 17.55 12.12 6.22
CA ILE A 149 17.67 13.58 6.28
C ILE A 149 16.84 14.19 7.44
N LEU A 150 16.40 13.35 8.39
CA LEU A 150 15.59 13.74 9.54
C LEU A 150 14.34 14.58 9.18
N CYS A 151 13.75 14.33 8.01
CA CYS A 151 12.60 15.09 7.51
C CYS A 151 11.29 14.79 8.27
N ARG A 152 11.26 13.68 9.03
CA ARG A 152 10.14 13.21 9.87
C ARG A 152 8.85 12.83 9.12
N ARG A 153 8.85 12.77 7.78
CA ARG A 153 7.70 12.26 6.99
C ARG A 153 7.26 10.86 7.45
N CYS A 154 8.22 9.97 7.68
CA CYS A 154 7.97 8.60 8.14
C CYS A 154 7.35 8.52 9.55
N VAL A 155 7.82 9.38 10.47
CA VAL A 155 7.28 9.49 11.84
C VAL A 155 5.84 9.99 11.77
N ALA A 156 5.63 11.10 11.07
CA ALA A 156 4.33 11.75 10.98
C ALA A 156 3.26 10.84 10.34
N VAL A 157 3.57 10.11 9.27
CA VAL A 157 2.59 9.17 8.68
C VAL A 157 2.31 7.98 9.60
N CYS A 158 3.31 7.50 10.35
CA CYS A 158 3.16 6.38 11.28
C CYS A 158 2.30 6.75 12.49
N GLU A 159 2.45 7.97 13.00
CA GLU A 159 1.72 8.49 14.16
C GLU A 159 0.36 9.08 13.76
N ASN A 160 0.34 10.06 12.87
CA ASN A 160 -0.85 10.88 12.60
C ASN A 160 -1.87 10.19 11.68
N VAL A 161 -1.40 9.39 10.71
CA VAL A 161 -2.29 8.72 9.73
C VAL A 161 -2.60 7.30 10.16
N GLN A 162 -1.58 6.55 10.57
CA GLN A 162 -1.73 5.14 10.95
C GLN A 162 -2.07 4.95 12.43
N GLY A 163 -1.76 5.92 13.30
CA GLY A 163 -2.06 5.80 14.73
C GLY A 163 -1.17 4.83 15.51
N ILE A 164 0.00 4.48 14.97
CA ILE A 164 0.90 3.44 15.50
C ILE A 164 2.05 4.07 16.32
N GLY A 165 2.79 5.00 15.71
CA GLY A 165 3.86 5.75 16.40
C GLY A 165 5.08 4.92 16.86
N VAL A 166 5.45 3.86 16.14
CA VAL A 166 6.56 2.95 16.53
C VAL A 166 7.96 3.41 16.13
N ILE A 167 8.06 4.50 15.36
CA ILE A 167 9.33 5.15 15.00
C ILE A 167 9.24 6.64 15.32
N GLY A 168 10.30 7.20 15.89
CA GLY A 168 10.37 8.58 16.33
C GLY A 168 11.80 9.12 16.33
N ALA A 169 11.94 10.42 16.60
CA ALA A 169 13.26 11.02 16.75
C ALA A 169 13.82 10.68 18.14
N ASN A 170 14.92 9.93 18.16
CA ASN A 170 15.65 9.57 19.38
C ASN A 170 16.86 10.49 19.56
N ASN A 171 17.39 10.53 20.79
CA ASN A 171 18.57 11.32 21.16
C ASN A 171 18.42 12.83 20.85
N ARG A 172 19.51 13.59 20.87
CA ARG A 172 19.53 15.04 20.64
C ARG A 172 20.79 15.50 19.91
N GLY A 173 20.70 16.64 19.24
CA GLY A 173 21.83 17.27 18.58
C GLY A 173 22.36 16.40 17.44
N PHE A 174 23.68 16.20 17.41
CA PHE A 174 24.35 15.43 16.37
C PHE A 174 24.02 13.92 16.41
N ALA A 175 23.61 13.40 17.57
CA ALA A 175 23.21 12.00 17.74
C ALA A 175 21.75 11.72 17.38
N THR A 176 20.99 12.72 16.90
CA THR A 176 19.57 12.53 16.58
C THR A 176 19.40 11.59 15.40
N GLU A 177 18.55 10.59 15.59
CA GLU A 177 18.23 9.58 14.57
C GLU A 177 16.74 9.22 14.60
N ILE A 178 16.27 8.53 13.56
CA ILE A 178 14.93 7.95 13.55
C ILE A 178 15.03 6.49 14.00
N GLY A 179 14.45 6.18 15.15
CA GLY A 179 14.56 4.87 15.79
C GLY A 179 13.23 4.44 16.42
N SER A 180 13.19 3.20 16.89
CA SER A 180 12.11 2.73 17.77
C SER A 180 12.45 3.04 19.23
N ALA A 181 11.46 2.93 20.12
CA ALA A 181 11.68 3.17 21.55
C ALA A 181 12.80 2.26 22.08
N PHE A 182 13.63 2.80 22.98
CA PHE A 182 14.73 2.07 23.65
C PHE A 182 15.76 1.40 22.72
N GLY A 183 15.83 1.80 21.43
CA GLY A 183 16.75 1.18 20.47
C GLY A 183 16.35 -0.22 20.01
N MET A 184 15.09 -0.62 20.25
CA MET A 184 14.56 -1.91 19.79
C MET A 184 14.61 -2.02 18.26
N GLY A 185 14.76 -3.25 17.75
CA GLY A 185 14.56 -3.52 16.33
C GLY A 185 13.09 -3.33 15.97
N LEU A 186 12.78 -2.81 14.77
CA LEU A 186 11.39 -2.59 14.36
C LEU A 186 10.54 -3.88 14.44
N GLY A 187 11.13 -5.04 14.17
CA GLY A 187 10.46 -6.35 14.24
C GLY A 187 9.96 -6.73 15.64
N GLU A 188 10.55 -6.14 16.68
CA GLU A 188 10.26 -6.39 18.10
C GLU A 188 9.18 -5.44 18.64
N THR A 189 8.73 -4.47 17.83
CA THR A 189 7.72 -3.48 18.21
C THR A 189 6.31 -3.89 17.75
N SER A 190 5.31 -3.11 18.15
CA SER A 190 3.94 -3.19 17.61
C SER A 190 3.78 -2.72 16.15
N CYS A 191 4.87 -2.69 15.36
CA CYS A 191 4.85 -2.35 13.94
C CYS A 191 3.96 -3.34 13.16
N VAL A 192 2.96 -2.79 12.49
CA VAL A 192 1.97 -3.53 11.68
C VAL A 192 2.42 -3.84 10.25
N SER A 193 3.66 -3.49 9.90
CA SER A 193 4.28 -3.81 8.60
C SER A 193 3.67 -3.15 7.35
N CYS A 194 2.81 -2.13 7.50
CA CYS A 194 2.07 -1.53 6.37
C CYS A 194 2.93 -0.77 5.34
N GLY A 195 4.17 -0.39 5.70
CA GLY A 195 5.13 0.24 4.80
C GLY A 195 4.78 1.68 4.39
N GLN A 196 3.81 2.34 5.04
CA GLN A 196 3.49 3.74 4.73
C GLN A 196 4.67 4.68 5.00
N CYS A 197 5.51 4.37 6.01
CA CYS A 197 6.76 5.07 6.27
C CYS A 197 7.76 4.97 5.10
N ILE A 198 7.82 3.83 4.41
CA ILE A 198 8.63 3.62 3.20
C ILE A 198 8.06 4.46 2.06
N ALA A 199 6.74 4.42 1.86
CA ALA A 199 6.04 5.13 0.78
C ALA A 199 6.22 6.66 0.83
N VAL A 200 6.49 7.23 2.01
CA VAL A 200 6.71 8.67 2.18
C VAL A 200 8.18 9.03 2.41
N CYS A 201 9.12 8.10 2.41
CA CYS A 201 10.52 8.44 2.58
C CYS A 201 11.05 9.16 1.32
N PRO A 202 11.67 10.35 1.41
CA PRO A 202 12.20 11.04 0.22
C PRO A 202 13.56 10.48 -0.25
N THR A 203 14.21 9.64 0.55
CA THR A 203 15.55 9.09 0.29
C THR A 203 15.56 7.56 0.40
N GLY A 204 16.74 6.94 0.35
CA GLY A 204 16.94 5.50 0.56
C GLY A 204 17.02 5.05 2.03
N ALA A 205 16.55 5.87 2.98
CA ALA A 205 16.66 5.56 4.42
C ALA A 205 15.69 4.45 4.86
N LEU A 206 14.54 4.34 4.21
CA LEU A 206 13.56 3.27 4.46
C LEU A 206 13.25 2.61 3.12
N GLN A 207 13.37 1.28 3.08
CA GLN A 207 13.15 0.48 1.88
C GLN A 207 12.51 -0.85 2.24
N GLU A 208 11.78 -1.44 1.31
CA GLU A 208 11.33 -2.83 1.45
C GLU A 208 12.52 -3.79 1.47
N LYS A 209 12.38 -4.92 2.17
CA LYS A 209 13.35 -6.03 2.07
C LYS A 209 13.21 -6.67 0.69
N ASP A 210 14.32 -6.69 -0.05
CA ASP A 210 14.37 -7.12 -1.44
C ASP A 210 14.57 -8.64 -1.53
N TYR A 211 13.67 -9.34 -2.21
CA TYR A 211 13.72 -10.78 -2.47
C TYR A 211 13.84 -11.11 -3.96
N THR A 212 14.21 -10.15 -4.81
CA THR A 212 14.36 -10.38 -6.26
C THR A 212 15.45 -11.39 -6.57
N ALA A 213 16.51 -11.45 -5.76
CA ALA A 213 17.57 -12.44 -5.90
C ALA A 213 17.06 -13.86 -5.66
N ASP A 214 16.23 -14.06 -4.63
CA ASP A 214 15.61 -15.35 -4.30
C ASP A 214 14.70 -15.82 -5.43
N VAL A 215 13.92 -14.91 -6.03
CA VAL A 215 13.07 -15.23 -7.19
C VAL A 215 13.91 -15.64 -8.40
N PHE A 216 14.97 -14.90 -8.74
CA PHE A 216 15.85 -15.29 -9.84
C PHE A 216 16.56 -16.62 -9.58
N ALA A 217 16.93 -16.90 -8.33
CA ALA A 217 17.54 -18.18 -7.95
C ALA A 217 16.54 -19.33 -8.11
N ALA A 218 15.28 -19.15 -7.70
CA ALA A 218 14.22 -20.13 -7.90
C ALA A 218 13.98 -20.40 -9.40
N ILE A 219 13.84 -19.35 -10.22
CA ILE A 219 13.64 -19.46 -11.68
C ILE A 219 14.82 -20.20 -12.35
N ALA A 220 16.03 -20.03 -11.83
CA ALA A 220 17.22 -20.67 -12.37
C ALA A 220 17.38 -22.14 -11.94
N ASP A 221 16.60 -22.63 -10.96
CA ASP A 221 16.66 -24.02 -10.52
C ASP A 221 15.77 -24.91 -11.40
N PRO A 222 16.35 -25.79 -12.26
CA PRO A 222 15.58 -26.63 -13.17
C PRO A 222 14.76 -27.72 -12.46
N LYS A 223 14.93 -27.90 -11.15
CA LYS A 223 14.14 -28.85 -10.34
C LYS A 223 12.88 -28.21 -9.79
N LYS A 224 12.74 -26.89 -9.87
CA LYS A 224 11.60 -26.16 -9.32
C LYS A 224 10.64 -25.76 -10.43
N HIS A 225 9.36 -25.79 -10.07
CA HIS A 225 8.27 -25.25 -10.86
C HIS A 225 7.86 -23.93 -10.24
N VAL A 226 8.26 -22.82 -10.85
CA VAL A 226 8.12 -21.49 -10.27
C VAL A 226 6.90 -20.80 -10.86
N ILE A 227 5.91 -20.59 -10.02
CA ILE A 227 4.66 -19.91 -10.39
C ILE A 227 4.61 -18.52 -9.78
N VAL A 228 3.89 -17.62 -10.43
CA VAL A 228 3.67 -16.26 -9.91
C VAL A 228 2.20 -15.90 -9.93
N GLN A 229 1.73 -15.24 -8.86
CA GLN A 229 0.45 -14.56 -8.80
C GLN A 229 0.63 -13.04 -8.62
N THR A 230 -0.25 -12.24 -9.18
CA THR A 230 -0.20 -10.76 -9.05
C THR A 230 -1.47 -10.22 -8.40
N ALA A 231 -1.32 -9.35 -7.40
CA ALA A 231 -2.45 -8.66 -6.81
C ALA A 231 -3.10 -7.63 -7.74
N PRO A 232 -4.41 -7.34 -7.56
CA PRO A 232 -5.16 -6.47 -8.47
C PRO A 232 -4.53 -5.09 -8.64
N ALA A 233 -4.11 -4.47 -7.54
CA ALA A 233 -3.52 -3.12 -7.55
C ALA A 233 -2.14 -3.00 -8.22
N VAL A 234 -1.47 -4.11 -8.56
CA VAL A 234 -0.19 -4.09 -9.29
C VAL A 234 -0.43 -3.61 -10.73
N ARG A 235 -1.49 -4.10 -11.39
CA ARG A 235 -1.81 -3.76 -12.79
C ARG A 235 -2.17 -2.29 -12.99
N ALA A 236 -2.58 -1.60 -11.92
CA ALA A 236 -2.94 -0.18 -11.94
C ALA A 236 -1.76 0.77 -11.69
N ALA A 237 -0.62 0.26 -11.21
CA ALA A 237 0.49 1.08 -10.74
C ALA A 237 1.84 0.72 -11.39
N LEU A 238 2.08 -0.53 -11.76
CA LEU A 238 3.38 -0.99 -12.29
C LEU A 238 3.88 -0.13 -13.46
N GLY A 239 2.99 0.36 -14.31
CA GLY A 239 3.33 1.23 -15.45
C GLY A 239 4.08 2.51 -15.07
N GLU A 240 3.88 3.04 -13.87
CA GLU A 240 4.53 4.26 -13.38
C GLU A 240 6.06 4.11 -13.33
N GLU A 241 6.55 2.91 -13.01
CA GLU A 241 7.97 2.59 -12.98
C GLU A 241 8.63 2.61 -14.37
N PHE A 242 7.82 2.63 -15.42
CA PHE A 242 8.23 2.69 -16.83
C PHE A 242 7.81 3.99 -17.51
N GLY A 243 7.45 5.01 -16.72
CA GLY A 243 7.12 6.36 -17.23
C GLY A 243 5.70 6.51 -17.75
N LEU A 244 4.80 5.53 -17.54
CA LEU A 244 3.39 5.69 -17.86
C LEU A 244 2.68 6.56 -16.82
N PRO A 245 1.61 7.28 -17.20
CA PRO A 245 0.80 8.04 -16.25
C PRO A 245 0.24 7.19 -15.12
N ILE A 246 0.08 7.79 -13.93
CA ILE A 246 -0.57 7.17 -12.77
C ILE A 246 -1.99 6.75 -13.14
N GLY A 247 -2.35 5.50 -12.83
CA GLY A 247 -3.65 4.94 -13.22
C GLY A 247 -3.70 4.44 -14.67
N THR A 248 -2.59 3.94 -15.20
CA THR A 248 -2.58 3.21 -16.48
C THR A 248 -2.72 1.71 -16.22
N ASN A 249 -3.71 1.05 -16.85
CA ASN A 249 -3.82 -0.41 -16.81
C ASN A 249 -2.70 -1.06 -17.64
N VAL A 250 -1.88 -1.88 -17.00
CA VAL A 250 -0.79 -2.63 -17.65
C VAL A 250 -0.89 -4.14 -17.44
N GLU A 251 -2.08 -4.68 -17.18
CA GLU A 251 -2.33 -6.10 -16.93
C GLU A 251 -1.67 -7.01 -17.98
N GLY A 252 -1.98 -6.81 -19.26
CA GLY A 252 -1.47 -7.67 -20.32
C GLY A 252 0.06 -7.62 -20.46
N LYS A 253 0.66 -6.44 -20.33
CA LYS A 253 2.12 -6.26 -20.37
C LYS A 253 2.80 -6.85 -19.14
N MET A 254 2.14 -6.79 -17.99
CA MET A 254 2.61 -7.40 -16.75
C MET A 254 2.69 -8.93 -16.90
N ALA A 255 1.63 -9.57 -17.41
CA ALA A 255 1.63 -11.01 -17.67
C ALA A 255 2.73 -11.39 -18.68
N ALA A 256 2.83 -10.65 -19.80
CA ALA A 256 3.87 -10.85 -20.81
C ALA A 256 5.30 -10.70 -20.24
N ALA A 257 5.51 -9.75 -19.33
CA ALA A 257 6.81 -9.50 -18.70
C ALA A 257 7.19 -10.64 -17.75
N LEU A 258 6.25 -11.13 -16.94
CA LEU A 258 6.47 -12.24 -16.02
C LEU A 258 6.89 -13.52 -16.77
N ARG A 259 6.24 -13.84 -17.90
CA ARG A 259 6.68 -14.97 -18.74
C ARG A 259 8.10 -14.82 -19.25
N ARG A 260 8.47 -13.61 -19.69
CA ARG A 260 9.82 -13.30 -20.18
C ARG A 260 10.88 -13.26 -19.08
N LEU A 261 10.47 -13.06 -17.82
CA LEU A 261 11.36 -13.22 -16.67
C LEU A 261 11.72 -14.68 -16.38
N GLY A 262 10.92 -15.63 -16.88
CA GLY A 262 11.19 -17.07 -16.78
C GLY A 262 10.28 -17.84 -15.82
N PHE A 263 9.16 -17.25 -15.36
CA PHE A 263 8.17 -18.01 -14.59
C PHE A 263 7.50 -19.10 -15.44
N ASP A 264 7.36 -20.30 -14.89
CA ASP A 264 6.74 -21.45 -15.58
C ASP A 264 5.24 -21.25 -15.79
N LYS A 265 4.57 -20.62 -14.81
CA LYS A 265 3.18 -20.19 -14.90
C LYS A 265 2.94 -18.82 -14.28
N VAL A 266 2.09 -18.05 -14.94
CA VAL A 266 1.71 -16.68 -14.60
C VAL A 266 0.21 -16.65 -14.35
N PHE A 267 -0.17 -16.57 -13.08
CA PHE A 267 -1.53 -16.61 -12.59
C PHE A 267 -1.95 -15.26 -11.97
N ASP A 268 -3.20 -15.16 -11.54
CA ASP A 268 -3.79 -13.93 -11.02
C ASP A 268 -4.33 -14.15 -9.60
N THR A 269 -4.00 -13.25 -8.67
CA THR A 269 -4.58 -13.28 -7.31
C THR A 269 -6.07 -12.96 -7.33
N ASP A 270 -6.59 -12.37 -8.41
CA ASP A 270 -8.03 -12.08 -8.52
C ASP A 270 -8.88 -13.37 -8.55
N PHE A 271 -8.30 -14.51 -8.98
CA PHE A 271 -8.93 -15.83 -8.86
C PHE A 271 -9.18 -16.19 -7.40
N SER A 272 -8.19 -16.02 -6.53
CA SER A 272 -8.33 -16.34 -5.10
C SER A 272 -9.03 -15.23 -4.32
N ALA A 273 -9.10 -14.00 -4.84
CA ALA A 273 -9.99 -12.98 -4.32
C ALA A 273 -11.45 -13.42 -4.44
N ASP A 274 -11.82 -14.04 -5.56
CA ASP A 274 -13.14 -14.66 -5.70
C ASP A 274 -13.36 -15.79 -4.70
N LEU A 275 -12.35 -16.62 -4.42
CA LEU A 275 -12.43 -17.65 -3.36
C LEU A 275 -12.65 -17.02 -1.98
N THR A 276 -11.95 -15.93 -1.67
CA THR A 276 -12.15 -15.20 -0.43
C THR A 276 -13.60 -14.74 -0.31
N ILE A 277 -14.20 -14.21 -1.39
CA ILE A 277 -15.61 -13.84 -1.36
C ILE A 277 -16.55 -15.02 -1.15
N MET A 278 -16.26 -16.18 -1.77
CA MET A 278 -17.09 -17.37 -1.58
C MET A 278 -17.14 -17.80 -0.11
N GLU A 279 -15.98 -17.88 0.54
CA GLU A 279 -15.88 -18.28 1.94
C GLU A 279 -16.37 -17.18 2.90
N GLU A 280 -16.02 -15.91 2.65
CA GLU A 280 -16.33 -14.81 3.56
C GLU A 280 -17.82 -14.42 3.50
N ALA A 281 -18.44 -14.48 2.32
CA ALA A 281 -19.89 -14.33 2.20
C ALA A 281 -20.63 -15.49 2.86
N HIS A 282 -20.12 -16.72 2.75
CA HIS A 282 -20.67 -17.87 3.46
C HIS A 282 -20.56 -17.71 4.98
N GLU A 283 -19.38 -17.37 5.49
CA GLU A 283 -19.13 -17.12 6.92
C GLU A 283 -20.02 -15.99 7.46
N PHE A 284 -20.18 -14.90 6.69
CA PHE A 284 -21.09 -13.82 7.06
C PHE A 284 -22.53 -14.30 7.23
N LEU A 285 -23.05 -15.02 6.23
CA LEU A 285 -24.42 -15.53 6.25
C LEU A 285 -24.61 -16.57 7.37
N ASP A 286 -23.62 -17.40 7.64
CA ASP A 286 -23.63 -18.36 8.74
C ASP A 286 -23.71 -17.65 10.09
N ARG A 287 -22.83 -16.66 10.35
CA ARG A 287 -22.83 -15.89 11.61
C ARG A 287 -24.15 -15.16 11.82
N VAL A 288 -24.74 -14.57 10.77
CA VAL A 288 -26.05 -13.90 10.87
C VAL A 288 -27.17 -14.90 11.19
N LYS A 289 -27.20 -16.07 10.55
CA LYS A 289 -28.26 -17.08 10.73
C LYS A 289 -28.16 -17.82 12.06
N ASN A 290 -26.94 -18.11 12.51
CA ASN A 290 -26.67 -19.01 13.62
C ASN A 290 -26.25 -18.28 14.91
N GLY A 291 -26.34 -16.95 14.95
CA GLY A 291 -26.01 -16.16 16.13
C GLY A 291 -24.51 -16.14 16.45
N GLY A 292 -23.67 -16.15 15.41
CA GLY A 292 -22.22 -16.02 15.52
C GLY A 292 -21.78 -14.62 15.95
N VAL A 293 -20.46 -14.45 16.16
CA VAL A 293 -19.88 -13.19 16.64
C VAL A 293 -19.92 -12.12 15.54
N LEU A 294 -20.63 -11.03 15.80
CA LEU A 294 -20.74 -9.85 14.93
C LEU A 294 -20.15 -8.59 15.60
N PRO A 295 -19.68 -7.59 14.82
CA PRO A 295 -19.57 -7.60 13.35
C PRO A 295 -18.55 -8.63 12.85
N LEU A 296 -18.79 -9.22 11.68
CA LEU A 296 -17.71 -9.85 10.91
C LEU A 296 -16.78 -8.73 10.43
N ILE A 297 -15.46 -8.94 10.49
CA ILE A 297 -14.47 -7.97 10.03
C ILE A 297 -13.52 -8.65 9.06
N THR A 298 -13.32 -8.07 7.88
CA THR A 298 -12.45 -8.63 6.85
C THR A 298 -11.02 -8.90 7.36
N SER A 299 -10.39 -9.96 6.88
CA SER A 299 -9.03 -10.38 7.30
C SER A 299 -7.95 -10.29 6.21
N CYS A 300 -8.32 -9.92 4.98
CA CYS A 300 -7.42 -10.00 3.82
C CYS A 300 -6.21 -9.04 3.85
N SER A 301 -6.28 -7.97 4.67
CA SER A 301 -5.23 -6.97 4.85
C SER A 301 -4.34 -7.33 6.05
N PRO A 302 -3.11 -7.85 5.85
CA PRO A 302 -2.26 -8.31 6.95
C PRO A 302 -1.81 -7.19 7.90
N GLY A 303 -1.68 -5.95 7.39
CA GLY A 303 -1.41 -4.80 8.26
C GLY A 303 -2.59 -4.45 9.17
N TRP A 304 -3.82 -4.73 8.73
CA TRP A 304 -5.00 -4.63 9.58
C TRP A 304 -5.07 -5.79 10.57
N VAL A 305 -4.86 -7.03 10.12
CA VAL A 305 -4.83 -8.20 11.02
C VAL A 305 -3.83 -7.98 12.15
N LYS A 306 -2.56 -7.64 11.82
CA LYS A 306 -1.54 -7.39 12.84
C LYS A 306 -1.89 -6.20 13.75
N TYR A 307 -2.59 -5.18 13.23
CA TYR A 307 -3.12 -4.09 14.05
C TYR A 307 -4.18 -4.57 15.05
N CYS A 308 -5.15 -5.36 14.60
CA CYS A 308 -6.16 -5.97 15.46
C CYS A 308 -5.49 -6.83 16.55
N GLU A 309 -4.53 -7.68 16.18
CA GLU A 309 -3.81 -8.54 17.12
C GLU A 309 -3.12 -7.75 18.25
N HIS A 310 -2.58 -6.55 17.98
CA HIS A 310 -1.90 -5.72 18.98
C HIS A 310 -2.82 -4.77 19.74
N TYR A 311 -3.73 -4.08 19.04
CA TYR A 311 -4.45 -2.92 19.57
C TYR A 311 -5.93 -3.20 19.86
N PHE A 312 -6.51 -4.23 19.24
CA PHE A 312 -7.87 -4.72 19.49
C PHE A 312 -7.88 -6.24 19.68
N PRO A 313 -7.03 -6.82 20.56
CA PRO A 313 -6.88 -8.27 20.70
C PRO A 313 -8.17 -8.95 21.19
N ASP A 314 -9.09 -8.20 21.79
CA ASP A 314 -10.41 -8.67 22.18
C ASP A 314 -11.37 -8.85 20.99
N MET A 315 -11.06 -8.29 19.82
CA MET A 315 -11.87 -8.40 18.60
C MET A 315 -11.31 -9.39 17.58
N THR A 316 -10.31 -10.22 17.94
CA THR A 316 -9.75 -11.22 16.99
C THR A 316 -10.78 -12.27 16.55
N GLU A 317 -11.82 -12.52 17.36
CA GLU A 317 -12.92 -13.44 17.04
C GLU A 317 -13.92 -12.82 16.04
N ASN A 318 -13.91 -11.50 15.90
CA ASN A 318 -14.68 -10.78 14.88
C ASN A 318 -14.03 -10.88 13.50
N LEU A 319 -12.73 -11.18 13.41
CA LEU A 319 -12.07 -11.36 12.11
C LEU A 319 -12.68 -12.55 11.37
N SER A 320 -12.83 -12.40 10.06
CA SER A 320 -13.14 -13.51 9.17
C SER A 320 -12.06 -14.57 9.29
N SER A 321 -12.46 -15.82 9.42
CA SER A 321 -11.53 -16.96 9.44
C SER A 321 -10.90 -17.21 8.07
N CYS A 322 -11.41 -16.60 7.01
CA CYS A 322 -10.85 -16.71 5.67
C CYS A 322 -9.39 -16.25 5.63
N LYS A 323 -8.53 -17.05 5.00
CA LYS A 323 -7.21 -16.62 4.54
C LYS A 323 -7.34 -15.46 3.55
N SER A 324 -6.29 -14.68 3.41
CA SER A 324 -6.27 -13.65 2.38
C SER A 324 -6.15 -14.26 0.97
N PRO A 325 -6.48 -13.50 -0.09
CA PRO A 325 -6.34 -13.97 -1.46
C PRO A 325 -4.93 -14.50 -1.78
N GLN A 326 -3.89 -13.87 -1.23
CA GLN A 326 -2.51 -14.33 -1.41
C GLN A 326 -2.33 -15.77 -0.90
N GLN A 327 -2.80 -16.04 0.31
CA GLN A 327 -2.58 -17.32 0.97
C GLN A 327 -3.54 -18.40 0.47
N MET A 328 -4.81 -18.04 0.20
CA MET A 328 -5.75 -18.94 -0.49
C MET A 328 -5.19 -19.38 -1.85
N PHE A 329 -4.58 -18.47 -2.63
CA PHE A 329 -3.94 -18.85 -3.89
C PHE A 329 -2.83 -19.88 -3.66
N GLY A 330 -1.93 -19.61 -2.70
CA GLY A 330 -0.81 -20.49 -2.40
C GLY A 330 -1.27 -21.90 -1.98
N ALA A 331 -2.25 -21.96 -1.08
CA ALA A 331 -2.86 -23.21 -0.63
C ALA A 331 -3.51 -24.00 -1.77
N ILE A 332 -4.20 -23.34 -2.70
CA ILE A 332 -4.80 -23.97 -3.88
C ILE A 332 -3.74 -24.38 -4.91
N ALA A 333 -2.72 -23.56 -5.12
CA ALA A 333 -1.65 -23.85 -6.05
C ALA A 333 -0.86 -25.10 -5.62
N LYS A 334 -0.58 -25.24 -4.33
CA LYS A 334 0.15 -26.37 -3.75
C LYS A 334 -0.75 -27.56 -3.37
N SER A 335 -2.03 -27.51 -3.71
CA SER A 335 -2.96 -28.62 -3.52
C SER A 335 -3.62 -28.98 -4.85
N TYR A 336 -4.72 -28.33 -5.21
CA TYR A 336 -5.48 -28.57 -6.43
C TYR A 336 -4.63 -28.52 -7.70
N TYR A 337 -3.84 -27.46 -7.89
CA TYR A 337 -3.03 -27.33 -9.10
C TYR A 337 -1.87 -28.33 -9.13
N ALA A 338 -1.20 -28.53 -8.01
CA ALA A 338 -0.15 -29.54 -7.85
C ALA A 338 -0.65 -30.95 -8.22
N GLU A 339 -1.80 -31.36 -7.67
CA GLU A 339 -2.45 -32.63 -7.98
C GLU A 339 -2.86 -32.71 -9.47
N LYS A 340 -3.48 -31.66 -10.01
CA LYS A 340 -3.93 -31.61 -11.42
C LYS A 340 -2.76 -31.73 -12.40
N MET A 341 -1.60 -31.18 -12.06
CA MET A 341 -0.40 -31.20 -12.92
C MET A 341 0.55 -32.37 -12.61
N GLY A 342 0.31 -33.13 -11.54
CA GLY A 342 1.22 -34.20 -11.10
C GLY A 342 2.57 -33.70 -10.59
N ILE A 343 2.59 -32.55 -9.90
CA ILE A 343 3.80 -31.92 -9.34
C ILE A 343 3.78 -32.09 -7.82
N ASP A 344 4.91 -32.47 -7.20
CA ASP A 344 5.02 -32.48 -5.74
C ASP A 344 4.91 -31.03 -5.22
N PRO A 345 4.03 -30.74 -4.23
CA PRO A 345 3.92 -29.40 -3.64
C PRO A 345 5.25 -28.79 -3.17
N LYS A 346 6.24 -29.61 -2.79
CA LYS A 346 7.59 -29.18 -2.37
C LYS A 346 8.45 -28.65 -3.53
N ASP A 347 8.10 -29.01 -4.76
CA ASP A 347 8.79 -28.58 -5.97
C ASP A 347 8.14 -27.35 -6.60
N ILE A 348 6.98 -26.92 -6.10
CA ILE A 348 6.37 -25.64 -6.47
C ILE A 348 6.95 -24.52 -5.63
N VAL A 349 7.53 -23.51 -6.29
CA VAL A 349 7.86 -22.22 -5.67
C VAL A 349 6.78 -21.22 -6.06
N SER A 350 5.95 -20.85 -5.09
CA SER A 350 4.86 -19.89 -5.20
C SER A 350 5.34 -18.49 -4.88
N VAL A 351 5.39 -17.63 -5.91
CA VAL A 351 5.79 -16.23 -5.80
C VAL A 351 4.57 -15.32 -5.88
N SER A 352 4.50 -14.32 -5.02
CA SER A 352 3.45 -13.29 -5.05
C SER A 352 4.01 -11.91 -5.36
N VAL A 353 3.37 -11.19 -6.28
CA VAL A 353 3.64 -9.77 -6.54
C VAL A 353 2.54 -8.93 -5.90
N MET A 354 2.93 -8.12 -4.92
CA MET A 354 2.00 -7.44 -4.04
C MET A 354 2.27 -5.93 -3.98
N PRO A 355 1.25 -5.07 -3.90
CA PRO A 355 1.44 -3.64 -3.66
C PRO A 355 1.77 -3.34 -2.17
N CYS A 356 2.10 -4.36 -1.38
CA CYS A 356 2.09 -4.34 0.08
C CYS A 356 3.35 -4.97 0.65
N THR A 357 3.96 -4.33 1.65
CA THR A 357 5.10 -4.89 2.38
C THR A 357 4.66 -5.85 3.48
N ALA A 358 3.49 -5.66 4.10
CA ALA A 358 2.97 -6.56 5.14
C ALA A 358 2.67 -7.97 4.61
N LYS A 359 2.52 -8.15 3.30
CA LYS A 359 2.40 -9.46 2.65
C LYS A 359 3.66 -10.31 2.79
N LYS A 360 4.85 -9.69 2.92
CA LYS A 360 6.11 -10.37 3.27
C LYS A 360 6.14 -10.90 4.71
N PHE A 361 5.43 -10.23 5.62
CA PHE A 361 5.23 -10.75 6.97
C PHE A 361 4.18 -11.87 6.98
N GLU A 362 3.11 -11.75 6.18
CA GLU A 362 2.03 -12.72 6.14
C GLU A 362 2.49 -14.13 5.74
N ILE A 363 3.43 -14.26 4.80
CA ILE A 363 3.97 -15.58 4.39
C ILE A 363 4.74 -16.32 5.49
N GLY A 364 5.14 -15.62 6.55
CA GLY A 364 5.83 -16.22 7.69
C GLY A 364 4.93 -16.47 8.90
N ARG A 365 3.61 -16.33 8.76
CA ARG A 365 2.66 -16.61 9.86
C ARG A 365 2.47 -18.11 10.03
N GLU A 366 2.16 -18.51 11.26
CA GLU A 366 1.76 -19.88 11.56
C GLU A 366 0.44 -20.22 10.83
N ASN A 367 0.29 -21.48 10.40
CA ASN A 367 -0.88 -21.99 9.67
C ASN A 367 -1.08 -21.44 8.24
N GLU A 368 -0.06 -20.77 7.67
CA GLU A 368 0.01 -20.41 6.25
C GLU A 368 0.80 -21.47 5.45
N ASP A 369 0.51 -22.73 5.73
CA ASP A 369 1.22 -23.91 5.24
C ASP A 369 0.30 -25.14 5.12
N ALA A 370 -0.90 -24.95 4.53
CA ALA A 370 -1.98 -25.95 4.60
C ALA A 370 -1.59 -27.34 4.05
N ASN A 371 -0.59 -27.40 3.17
CA ASN A 371 -0.10 -28.63 2.55
C ASN A 371 1.20 -29.16 3.18
N GLY A 372 1.54 -28.73 4.41
CA GLY A 372 2.80 -29.08 5.09
C GLY A 372 4.04 -28.41 4.48
N VAL A 373 3.82 -27.43 3.62
CA VAL A 373 4.80 -26.54 3.01
C VAL A 373 4.19 -25.14 2.99
N PRO A 374 4.99 -24.06 3.02
CA PRO A 374 4.46 -22.70 2.99
C PRO A 374 3.51 -22.49 1.81
N ASP A 375 2.35 -21.86 2.01
CA ASP A 375 1.39 -21.60 0.94
C ASP A 375 2.02 -20.70 -0.14
N VAL A 376 2.76 -19.66 0.29
CA VAL A 376 3.53 -18.77 -0.58
C VAL A 376 4.97 -18.72 -0.06
N ASP A 377 5.93 -18.98 -0.94
CA ASP A 377 7.35 -19.05 -0.58
C ASP A 377 8.02 -17.67 -0.60
N ILE A 378 7.67 -16.82 -1.57
CA ILE A 378 8.31 -15.53 -1.77
C ILE A 378 7.25 -14.46 -2.06
N SER A 379 7.37 -13.31 -1.40
CA SER A 379 6.53 -12.13 -1.68
C SER A 379 7.42 -10.96 -2.09
N ILE A 380 7.20 -10.45 -3.30
CA ILE A 380 7.87 -9.27 -3.85
C ILE A 380 6.88 -8.13 -4.07
N THR A 381 7.37 -6.90 -3.95
CA THR A 381 6.57 -5.70 -4.17
C THR A 381 6.44 -5.35 -5.65
N THR A 382 5.51 -4.44 -5.99
CA THR A 382 5.44 -3.82 -7.33
C THR A 382 6.79 -3.20 -7.74
N ARG A 383 7.49 -2.55 -6.81
CA ARG A 383 8.82 -1.97 -7.06
C ARG A 383 9.89 -3.03 -7.33
N GLU A 384 9.87 -4.14 -6.60
CA GLU A 384 10.76 -5.29 -6.84
C GLU A 384 10.51 -5.92 -8.22
N LEU A 385 9.25 -6.13 -8.61
CA LEU A 385 8.92 -6.61 -9.95
C LEU A 385 9.45 -5.64 -11.03
N ALA A 386 9.24 -4.33 -10.86
CA ALA A 386 9.78 -3.34 -11.79
C ALA A 386 11.31 -3.43 -11.90
N ARG A 387 12.02 -3.59 -10.77
CA ARG A 387 13.48 -3.81 -10.77
C ARG A 387 13.87 -5.08 -11.50
N MET A 388 13.13 -6.19 -11.33
CA MET A 388 13.39 -7.43 -12.07
C MET A 388 13.26 -7.23 -13.57
N ILE A 389 12.16 -6.62 -14.04
CA ILE A 389 11.92 -6.34 -15.46
C ILE A 389 13.03 -5.44 -16.04
N LYS A 390 13.39 -4.36 -15.32
CA LYS A 390 14.49 -3.46 -15.70
C LYS A 390 15.84 -4.20 -15.75
N LYS A 391 16.14 -5.04 -14.77
CA LYS A 391 17.37 -5.84 -14.68
C LYS A 391 17.48 -6.86 -15.83
N ALA A 392 16.36 -7.47 -16.22
CA ALA A 392 16.26 -8.38 -17.36
C ALA A 392 16.27 -7.67 -18.73
N ARG A 393 16.32 -6.32 -18.75
CA ARG A 393 16.32 -5.50 -19.98
C ARG A 393 15.10 -5.73 -20.87
N ILE A 394 13.97 -6.10 -20.27
CA ILE A 394 12.71 -6.29 -20.98
C ILE A 394 12.16 -4.90 -21.38
N ARG A 395 11.89 -4.70 -22.68
CA ARG A 395 11.27 -3.49 -23.23
C ARG A 395 9.77 -3.47 -22.90
N PHE A 396 9.44 -3.24 -21.62
CA PHE A 396 8.10 -3.39 -21.05
C PHE A 396 7.00 -2.71 -21.87
N LEU A 397 7.24 -1.48 -22.32
CA LEU A 397 6.25 -0.68 -23.07
C LEU A 397 5.92 -1.25 -24.46
N GLU A 398 6.78 -2.10 -25.01
CA GLU A 398 6.63 -2.70 -26.33
C GLU A 398 6.13 -4.15 -26.27
N LEU A 399 5.86 -4.65 -25.07
CA LEU A 399 5.29 -5.97 -24.93
C LEU A 399 3.86 -6.00 -25.48
N PRO A 400 3.48 -7.10 -26.14
CA PRO A 400 2.07 -7.35 -26.40
C PRO A 400 1.33 -7.56 -25.08
N ASP A 401 0.02 -7.37 -25.12
CA ASP A 401 -0.83 -7.79 -24.03
C ASP A 401 -1.02 -9.31 -24.10
N GLU A 402 -0.70 -10.02 -23.02
CA GLU A 402 -0.87 -11.47 -22.89
C GLU A 402 -1.81 -11.78 -21.72
N LYS A 403 -2.44 -12.96 -21.75
CA LYS A 403 -3.35 -13.40 -20.68
C LYS A 403 -2.60 -14.21 -19.62
N PHE A 404 -3.15 -14.22 -18.40
CA PHE A 404 -2.79 -15.17 -17.37
C PHE A 404 -3.10 -16.63 -17.78
N ASP A 405 -2.41 -17.58 -17.16
CA ASP A 405 -2.56 -19.01 -17.38
C ASP A 405 -3.81 -19.58 -16.72
N GLU A 406 -4.40 -20.60 -17.33
CA GLU A 406 -5.41 -21.44 -16.69
C GLU A 406 -4.74 -22.56 -15.85
N PRO A 407 -5.39 -23.07 -14.79
CA PRO A 407 -6.75 -22.77 -14.35
C PRO A 407 -6.86 -21.60 -13.35
N LEU A 408 -5.75 -21.12 -12.77
CA LEU A 408 -5.77 -20.18 -11.64
C LEU A 408 -5.62 -18.70 -12.04
N GLY A 409 -5.75 -18.37 -13.34
CA GLY A 409 -5.57 -17.02 -13.86
C GLY A 409 -6.87 -16.28 -14.18
N LEU A 410 -8.03 -16.90 -14.00
CA LEU A 410 -9.32 -16.27 -14.29
C LEU A 410 -9.91 -15.68 -13.01
N GLY A 411 -9.99 -14.35 -12.93
CA GLY A 411 -10.70 -13.62 -11.88
C GLY A 411 -11.97 -12.94 -12.41
N SER A 412 -12.93 -12.68 -11.52
CA SER A 412 -14.10 -11.85 -11.81
C SER A 412 -13.82 -10.37 -11.56
N GLY A 413 -14.70 -9.49 -12.06
CA GLY A 413 -14.68 -8.06 -11.74
C GLY A 413 -14.84 -7.76 -10.25
N ALA A 414 -15.51 -8.65 -9.49
CA ALA A 414 -15.57 -8.56 -8.03
C ALA A 414 -14.19 -8.81 -7.39
N GLY A 415 -13.41 -9.77 -7.90
CA GLY A 415 -12.02 -9.99 -7.49
C GLY A 415 -11.12 -8.78 -7.81
N VAL A 416 -11.25 -8.20 -9.00
CA VAL A 416 -10.41 -7.08 -9.46
C VAL A 416 -10.52 -5.85 -8.55
N ILE A 417 -11.72 -5.53 -8.03
CA ILE A 417 -11.93 -4.33 -7.21
C ILE A 417 -11.37 -4.42 -5.79
N PHE A 418 -10.90 -5.59 -5.33
CA PHE A 418 -10.29 -5.79 -4.00
C PHE A 418 -9.18 -4.78 -3.69
N GLY A 419 -8.46 -4.33 -4.72
CA GLY A 419 -7.35 -3.39 -4.54
C GLY A 419 -7.78 -2.00 -4.08
N ALA A 420 -9.06 -1.63 -4.25
CA ALA A 420 -9.63 -0.36 -3.82
C ALA A 420 -10.37 -0.49 -2.49
N THR A 421 -10.31 0.53 -1.65
CA THR A 421 -11.10 0.56 -0.41
C THR A 421 -12.61 0.51 -0.69
N GLY A 422 -13.30 -0.42 -0.04
CA GLY A 422 -14.70 -0.75 -0.26
C GLY A 422 -14.93 -1.82 -1.33
N GLY A 423 -13.88 -2.23 -2.05
CA GLY A 423 -14.00 -3.24 -3.09
C GLY A 423 -14.28 -4.64 -2.54
N VAL A 424 -13.72 -5.00 -1.38
CA VAL A 424 -13.99 -6.30 -0.73
C VAL A 424 -15.43 -6.33 -0.22
N MET A 425 -15.87 -5.25 0.43
CA MET A 425 -17.25 -5.07 0.88
C MET A 425 -18.23 -5.17 -0.29
N GLU A 426 -17.99 -4.45 -1.38
CA GLU A 426 -18.83 -4.52 -2.57
C GLU A 426 -18.87 -5.94 -3.18
N ALA A 427 -17.72 -6.59 -3.32
CA ALA A 427 -17.62 -7.93 -3.86
C ALA A 427 -18.36 -8.98 -2.99
N ALA A 428 -18.24 -8.86 -1.67
CA ALA A 428 -18.94 -9.71 -0.72
C ALA A 428 -20.46 -9.47 -0.76
N LEU A 429 -20.91 -8.22 -0.82
CA LEU A 429 -22.34 -7.89 -0.94
C LEU A 429 -22.95 -8.44 -2.23
N ARG A 430 -22.22 -8.39 -3.36
CA ARG A 430 -22.68 -8.98 -4.63
C ARG A 430 -23.02 -10.47 -4.49
N THR A 431 -22.22 -11.23 -3.74
CA THR A 431 -22.44 -12.67 -3.54
C THR A 431 -23.43 -12.96 -2.42
N ALA A 432 -23.33 -12.26 -1.29
CA ALA A 432 -24.18 -12.50 -0.13
C ALA A 432 -25.66 -12.20 -0.42
N VAL A 433 -25.96 -11.13 -1.16
CA VAL A 433 -27.34 -10.74 -1.47
C VAL A 433 -28.03 -11.76 -2.36
N GLU A 434 -27.40 -12.18 -3.46
CA GLU A 434 -28.00 -13.20 -4.35
C GLU A 434 -28.11 -14.55 -3.65
N THR A 435 -27.13 -14.93 -2.83
CA THR A 435 -27.18 -16.17 -2.05
C THR A 435 -28.33 -16.16 -1.04
N LEU A 436 -28.62 -15.01 -0.42
CA LEU A 436 -29.68 -14.88 0.57
C LEU A 436 -31.08 -14.78 -0.07
N THR A 437 -31.20 -14.07 -1.19
CA THR A 437 -32.49 -13.81 -1.85
C THR A 437 -32.87 -14.90 -2.86
N GLY A 438 -31.89 -15.59 -3.44
CA GLY A 438 -32.11 -16.49 -4.58
C GLY A 438 -32.44 -15.75 -5.88
N GLU A 439 -32.35 -14.42 -5.89
CA GLU A 439 -32.68 -13.55 -7.02
C GLU A 439 -31.43 -12.84 -7.53
N GLU A 440 -31.38 -12.57 -8.84
CA GLU A 440 -30.30 -11.80 -9.45
C GLU A 440 -30.37 -10.32 -9.03
N LEU A 441 -29.22 -9.72 -8.74
CA LEU A 441 -29.13 -8.33 -8.31
C LEU A 441 -29.58 -7.39 -9.43
N PRO A 442 -30.56 -6.49 -9.19
CA PRO A 442 -30.97 -5.50 -10.18
C PRO A 442 -29.87 -4.46 -10.46
N LYS A 443 -28.96 -4.25 -9.50
CA LYS A 443 -27.80 -3.36 -9.61
C LYS A 443 -26.61 -3.96 -8.86
N LEU A 444 -25.49 -4.15 -9.57
CA LEU A 444 -24.26 -4.73 -9.02
C LEU A 444 -23.39 -3.73 -8.23
N GLU A 445 -23.66 -2.43 -8.41
CA GLU A 445 -22.80 -1.36 -7.94
C GLU A 445 -23.27 -0.81 -6.59
N PHE A 446 -22.48 -1.09 -5.56
CA PHE A 446 -22.67 -0.59 -4.20
C PHE A 446 -21.83 0.69 -4.02
N THR A 447 -22.29 1.79 -4.61
CA THR A 447 -21.54 3.05 -4.71
C THR A 447 -21.24 3.71 -3.37
N GLU A 448 -22.06 3.44 -2.36
CA GLU A 448 -22.02 4.01 -1.01
C GLU A 448 -20.78 3.57 -0.23
N VAL A 449 -20.18 2.43 -0.61
CA VAL A 449 -18.93 1.93 -0.01
C VAL A 449 -17.69 2.27 -0.83
N ARG A 450 -17.84 2.89 -2.01
CA ARG A 450 -16.73 3.29 -2.89
C ARG A 450 -16.11 4.64 -2.48
N GLY A 451 -14.98 4.98 -3.10
CA GLY A 451 -14.32 6.28 -2.95
C GLY A 451 -13.27 6.34 -1.84
N THR A 452 -12.61 7.49 -1.71
CA THR A 452 -11.38 7.67 -0.90
C THR A 452 -11.62 8.25 0.49
N GLN A 453 -12.89 8.36 0.92
CA GLN A 453 -13.27 8.79 2.27
C GLN A 453 -12.76 7.80 3.33
N GLY A 454 -12.42 8.33 4.51
CA GLY A 454 -11.79 7.57 5.59
C GLY A 454 -12.68 6.50 6.22
N ILE A 455 -13.94 6.83 6.49
CA ILE A 455 -14.98 5.91 6.95
C ILE A 455 -16.18 6.08 6.03
N LYS A 456 -16.76 4.98 5.58
CA LYS A 456 -17.97 4.94 4.76
C LYS A 456 -18.95 3.96 5.39
N GLU A 457 -20.22 4.33 5.43
CA GLU A 457 -21.27 3.58 6.10
C GLU A 457 -22.47 3.44 5.18
N ALA A 458 -23.10 2.28 5.19
CA ALA A 458 -24.30 2.02 4.41
C ALA A 458 -25.21 1.04 5.15
N THR A 459 -26.51 1.13 4.87
CA THR A 459 -27.50 0.13 5.29
C THR A 459 -28.20 -0.39 4.05
N TYR A 460 -28.21 -1.71 3.88
CA TYR A 460 -28.89 -2.36 2.77
C TYR A 460 -30.01 -3.26 3.30
N SER A 461 -31.24 -3.05 2.85
CA SER A 461 -32.37 -3.92 3.20
C SER A 461 -32.37 -5.15 2.28
N VAL A 462 -32.06 -6.32 2.83
CA VAL A 462 -31.92 -7.58 2.09
C VAL A 462 -32.80 -8.64 2.74
N ALA A 463 -33.69 -9.28 1.97
CA ALA A 463 -34.60 -10.33 2.46
C ALA A 463 -35.36 -9.97 3.76
N GLY A 464 -35.74 -8.70 3.92
CA GLY A 464 -36.45 -8.20 5.11
C GLY A 464 -35.57 -7.89 6.32
N MET A 465 -34.24 -7.94 6.20
CA MET A 465 -33.27 -7.57 7.23
C MET A 465 -32.44 -6.34 6.80
N ASP A 466 -32.21 -5.41 7.72
CA ASP A 466 -31.33 -4.27 7.49
C ASP A 466 -29.86 -4.62 7.80
N ILE A 467 -29.08 -4.84 6.76
CA ILE A 467 -27.65 -5.14 6.84
C ILE A 467 -26.86 -3.83 6.88
N LYS A 468 -26.48 -3.42 8.10
CA LYS A 468 -25.54 -2.32 8.35
C LYS A 468 -24.10 -2.73 8.08
N VAL A 469 -23.42 -1.98 7.22
CA VAL A 469 -22.01 -2.20 6.89
C VAL A 469 -21.17 -0.94 7.06
N ALA A 470 -19.87 -1.13 7.30
CA ALA A 470 -18.91 -0.04 7.33
C ALA A 470 -17.62 -0.41 6.60
N VAL A 471 -16.93 0.60 6.06
CA VAL A 471 -15.62 0.48 5.44
C VAL A 471 -14.68 1.50 6.06
N ALA A 472 -13.59 1.04 6.67
CA ALA A 472 -12.53 1.90 7.17
C ALA A 472 -11.28 1.83 6.28
N SER A 473 -10.81 3.01 5.84
CA SER A 473 -9.65 3.16 4.97
C SER A 473 -8.48 3.77 5.72
N GLY A 474 -7.51 2.94 6.12
CA GLY A 474 -6.37 3.33 6.96
C GLY A 474 -6.63 3.09 8.45
N LEU A 475 -5.55 2.78 9.18
CA LEU A 475 -5.65 2.33 10.58
C LEU A 475 -6.09 3.40 11.57
N GLY A 476 -5.82 4.69 11.30
CA GLY A 476 -6.38 5.78 12.10
C GLY A 476 -7.91 5.79 12.10
N ASN A 477 -8.52 5.57 10.93
CA ASN A 477 -9.97 5.47 10.75
C ASN A 477 -10.52 4.16 11.32
N ALA A 478 -9.79 3.05 11.18
CA ALA A 478 -10.14 1.78 11.79
C ALA A 478 -10.28 1.91 13.32
N ARG A 479 -9.32 2.59 13.96
CA ARG A 479 -9.36 2.85 15.40
C ARG A 479 -10.59 3.65 15.82
N GLU A 480 -10.94 4.70 15.06
CA GLU A 480 -12.16 5.48 15.33
C GLU A 480 -13.41 4.60 15.23
N LEU A 481 -13.56 3.88 14.13
CA LEU A 481 -14.72 3.02 13.87
C LEU A 481 -14.89 1.94 14.96
N LEU A 482 -13.80 1.23 15.30
CA LEU A 482 -13.86 0.14 16.27
C LEU A 482 -14.08 0.62 17.70
N ASN A 483 -13.61 1.82 18.06
CA ASN A 483 -13.94 2.42 19.35
C ASN A 483 -15.44 2.76 19.46
N LYS A 484 -16.08 3.21 18.37
CA LYS A 484 -17.54 3.39 18.31
C LYS A 484 -18.28 2.06 18.46
N VAL A 485 -17.78 0.99 17.85
CA VAL A 485 -18.33 -0.37 18.02
C VAL A 485 -18.20 -0.84 19.47
N LYS A 486 -17.00 -0.73 20.07
CA LYS A 486 -16.75 -1.17 21.45
C LYS A 486 -17.52 -0.40 22.50
N SER A 487 -17.77 0.89 22.28
CA SER A 487 -18.56 1.73 23.18
C SER A 487 -20.08 1.54 23.03
N GLY A 488 -20.52 0.85 21.98
CA GLY A 488 -21.94 0.70 21.64
C GLY A 488 -22.56 1.93 20.96
N GLU A 489 -21.75 2.93 20.57
CA GLU A 489 -22.21 4.10 19.80
C GLU A 489 -22.63 3.69 18.38
N ALA A 490 -21.96 2.69 17.80
CA ALA A 490 -22.26 2.17 16.48
C ALA A 490 -22.38 0.64 16.50
N SER A 491 -23.24 0.09 15.64
CA SER A 491 -23.43 -1.35 15.49
C SER A 491 -23.55 -1.70 14.00
N TYR A 492 -22.73 -2.65 13.57
CA TYR A 492 -22.67 -3.14 12.20
C TYR A 492 -22.71 -4.66 12.18
N HIS A 493 -23.06 -5.24 11.03
CA HIS A 493 -23.00 -6.68 10.80
C HIS A 493 -21.69 -7.05 10.10
N PHE A 494 -21.20 -6.20 9.20
CA PHE A 494 -19.98 -6.47 8.43
C PHE A 494 -19.13 -5.22 8.25
N ILE A 495 -17.83 -5.33 8.49
CA ILE A 495 -16.87 -4.24 8.39
C ILE A 495 -15.70 -4.63 7.50
N GLU A 496 -15.42 -3.83 6.47
CA GLU A 496 -14.14 -3.92 5.74
C GLU A 496 -13.11 -2.98 6.38
N ILE A 497 -11.90 -3.49 6.64
CA ILE A 497 -10.78 -2.66 7.08
C ILE A 497 -9.55 -2.88 6.20
N MET A 498 -9.12 -1.79 5.56
CA MET A 498 -7.87 -1.74 4.81
C MET A 498 -6.82 -0.97 5.61
N GLY A 499 -5.64 -1.57 5.83
CA GLY A 499 -4.59 -0.91 6.63
C GLY A 499 -4.01 0.35 5.98
N CYS A 500 -4.07 0.45 4.65
CA CYS A 500 -3.56 1.59 3.89
C CYS A 500 -4.69 2.53 3.46
N PRO A 501 -4.54 3.87 3.59
CA PRO A 501 -5.54 4.82 3.10
C PRO A 501 -5.73 4.68 1.59
N GLY A 502 -6.98 4.50 1.15
CA GLY A 502 -7.34 4.22 -0.24
C GLY A 502 -7.34 2.73 -0.62
N GLY A 503 -6.91 1.83 0.27
CA GLY A 503 -6.76 0.40 -0.03
C GLY A 503 -5.38 0.02 -0.56
N CYS A 504 -5.27 -1.18 -1.11
CA CYS A 504 -4.01 -1.74 -1.62
C CYS A 504 -3.40 -0.93 -2.77
N VAL A 505 -4.20 -0.16 -3.53
CA VAL A 505 -3.71 0.77 -4.56
C VAL A 505 -2.70 1.80 -4.04
N ASN A 506 -2.68 2.05 -2.73
CA ASN A 506 -1.73 2.94 -2.06
C ASN A 506 -0.96 2.21 -0.95
N GLY A 507 -0.74 0.90 -1.13
CA GLY A 507 0.06 0.08 -0.22
C GLY A 507 1.54 0.44 -0.21
N GLY A 508 2.24 0.08 0.87
CA GLY A 508 3.66 0.40 1.07
C GLY A 508 4.63 -0.19 0.05
N GLY A 509 4.19 -1.11 -0.80
CA GLY A 509 4.97 -1.74 -1.88
C GLY A 509 4.78 -1.10 -3.27
N GLN A 510 3.91 -0.08 -3.40
CA GLN A 510 3.64 0.57 -4.68
C GLN A 510 4.76 1.50 -5.16
N PRO A 511 4.81 1.88 -6.44
CA PRO A 511 5.77 2.87 -6.95
C PRO A 511 5.83 4.13 -6.10
N GLN A 512 7.05 4.61 -5.87
CA GLN A 512 7.29 5.82 -5.10
C GLN A 512 6.83 7.03 -5.90
N GLN A 513 6.11 7.94 -5.24
CA GLN A 513 5.66 9.20 -5.82
C GLN A 513 6.27 10.36 -5.02
N PRO A 514 6.85 11.37 -5.69
CA PRO A 514 7.51 12.49 -5.02
C PRO A 514 6.50 13.31 -4.21
N GLY A 515 7.01 14.06 -3.22
CA GLY A 515 6.15 14.83 -2.30
C GLY A 515 5.16 15.75 -3.03
N TYR A 516 5.58 16.41 -4.12
CA TYR A 516 4.69 17.30 -4.87
C TYR A 516 3.48 16.56 -5.48
N VAL A 517 3.67 15.37 -6.05
CA VAL A 517 2.57 14.56 -6.61
C VAL A 517 1.62 14.14 -5.50
N ARG A 518 2.17 13.65 -4.37
CA ARG A 518 1.35 13.26 -3.21
C ARG A 518 0.52 14.41 -2.64
N ASN A 519 1.03 15.64 -2.74
CA ASN A 519 0.36 16.84 -2.23
C ASN A 519 -0.70 17.40 -3.19
N THR A 520 -0.69 17.01 -4.47
CA THR A 520 -1.50 17.66 -5.52
C THR A 520 -2.36 16.71 -6.32
N THR A 521 -2.11 15.40 -6.23
CA THR A 521 -2.79 14.37 -7.02
C THR A 521 -3.38 13.31 -6.10
N ASP A 522 -4.66 12.98 -6.24
CA ASP A 522 -5.25 11.83 -5.55
C ASP A 522 -4.86 10.52 -6.27
N ILE A 523 -3.63 10.08 -6.01
CA ILE A 523 -3.05 8.83 -6.53
C ILE A 523 -3.96 7.63 -6.25
N ARG A 524 -4.64 7.64 -5.09
CA ARG A 524 -5.55 6.56 -4.67
C ARG A 524 -6.73 6.46 -5.63
N ALA A 525 -7.36 7.59 -5.95
CA ALA A 525 -8.50 7.64 -6.85
C ALA A 525 -8.10 7.22 -8.28
N LEU A 526 -6.97 7.72 -8.81
CA LEU A 526 -6.51 7.38 -10.16
C LEU A 526 -6.22 5.88 -10.32
N ARG A 527 -5.51 5.28 -9.36
CA ARG A 527 -5.22 3.84 -9.40
C ARG A 527 -6.47 3.00 -9.14
N ALA A 528 -7.34 3.40 -8.22
CA ALA A 528 -8.60 2.69 -7.96
C ALA A 528 -9.54 2.71 -9.18
N LYS A 529 -9.55 3.81 -9.94
CA LYS A 529 -10.35 3.94 -11.17
C LYS A 529 -10.03 2.81 -12.15
N VAL A 530 -8.75 2.45 -12.32
CA VAL A 530 -8.35 1.33 -13.19
C VAL A 530 -9.07 0.04 -12.81
N LEU A 531 -9.17 -0.26 -11.52
CA LEU A 531 -9.80 -1.49 -11.03
C LEU A 531 -11.31 -1.49 -11.28
N TYR A 532 -11.98 -0.35 -11.02
CA TYR A 532 -13.41 -0.22 -11.31
C TYR A 532 -13.73 -0.21 -12.81
N ASP A 533 -12.87 0.39 -13.64
CA ASP A 533 -13.00 0.35 -15.09
C ASP A 533 -12.85 -1.09 -15.60
N SER A 534 -11.90 -1.86 -15.05
CA SER A 534 -11.74 -3.29 -15.36
C SER A 534 -12.93 -4.13 -14.92
N ASP A 535 -13.49 -3.90 -13.73
CA ASP A 535 -14.74 -4.55 -13.30
C ASP A 535 -15.90 -4.24 -14.25
N ALA A 536 -16.08 -2.98 -14.63
CA ALA A 536 -17.14 -2.58 -15.56
C ALA A 536 -16.98 -3.20 -16.96
N ALA A 537 -15.74 -3.43 -17.40
CA ALA A 537 -15.45 -4.08 -18.68
C ALA A 537 -15.50 -5.62 -18.64
N SER A 538 -15.52 -6.22 -17.45
CA SER A 538 -15.51 -7.68 -17.30
C SER A 538 -16.87 -8.31 -17.66
N SER A 539 -16.83 -9.45 -18.36
CA SER A 539 -18.02 -10.26 -18.61
C SER A 539 -18.51 -11.04 -17.39
N ILE A 540 -17.65 -11.24 -16.39
CA ILE A 540 -17.97 -11.93 -15.14
C ILE A 540 -17.69 -10.95 -14.01
N ARG A 541 -18.71 -10.50 -13.29
CA ARG A 541 -18.60 -9.43 -12.28
C ARG A 541 -18.96 -9.88 -10.87
N LYS A 542 -19.27 -11.16 -10.69
CA LYS A 542 -19.62 -11.77 -9.41
C LYS A 542 -18.72 -12.97 -9.17
N SER A 543 -18.14 -13.07 -7.98
CA SER A 543 -17.17 -14.12 -7.63
C SER A 543 -17.77 -15.52 -7.78
N HIS A 544 -19.02 -15.70 -7.33
CA HIS A 544 -19.74 -16.96 -7.46
C HIS A 544 -20.14 -17.32 -8.90
N GLU A 545 -19.92 -16.44 -9.88
CA GLU A 545 -20.11 -16.73 -11.32
C GLU A 545 -18.82 -17.13 -12.03
N ASN A 546 -17.67 -16.98 -11.39
CA ASN A 546 -16.38 -17.34 -11.99
C ASN A 546 -16.34 -18.86 -12.29
N PRO A 547 -16.22 -19.28 -13.56
CA PRO A 547 -16.29 -20.69 -13.93
C PRO A 547 -15.12 -21.51 -13.39
N ALA A 548 -13.93 -20.92 -13.24
CA ALA A 548 -12.79 -21.61 -12.66
C ALA A 548 -13.00 -21.87 -11.16
N VAL A 549 -13.60 -20.91 -10.45
CA VAL A 549 -13.99 -21.08 -9.04
C VAL A 549 -15.08 -22.13 -8.90
N LYS A 550 -16.11 -22.09 -9.75
CA LYS A 550 -17.18 -23.12 -9.77
C LYS A 550 -16.60 -24.52 -10.00
N GLU A 551 -15.69 -24.69 -10.96
CA GLU A 551 -15.02 -25.97 -11.20
C GLU A 551 -14.23 -26.42 -9.97
N LEU A 552 -13.46 -25.52 -9.34
CA LEU A 552 -12.68 -25.84 -8.14
C LEU A 552 -13.59 -26.34 -6.99
N TYR A 553 -14.70 -25.66 -6.71
CA TYR A 553 -15.65 -26.13 -5.70
C TYR A 553 -16.29 -27.46 -6.11
N ALA A 554 -16.83 -27.57 -7.32
CA ALA A 554 -17.53 -28.77 -7.77
C ALA A 554 -16.64 -30.03 -7.82
N THR A 555 -15.35 -29.89 -8.12
CA THR A 555 -14.46 -31.03 -8.36
C THR A 555 -13.48 -31.31 -7.22
N TYR A 556 -13.28 -30.37 -6.30
CA TYR A 556 -12.19 -30.46 -5.33
C TYR A 556 -12.56 -30.03 -3.91
N LEU A 557 -13.06 -28.81 -3.73
CA LEU A 557 -13.33 -28.27 -2.39
C LEU A 557 -14.67 -28.72 -1.82
N GLY A 558 -15.68 -28.99 -2.66
CA GLY A 558 -17.06 -29.21 -2.25
C GLY A 558 -17.84 -27.91 -2.22
N GLU A 559 -18.34 -27.52 -1.05
CA GLU A 559 -19.07 -26.27 -0.82
C GLU A 559 -18.26 -25.31 0.07
N PRO A 560 -18.53 -24.00 0.03
CA PRO A 560 -17.95 -23.06 0.99
C PRO A 560 -18.23 -23.51 2.43
N GLY A 561 -17.23 -23.37 3.30
CA GLY A 561 -17.29 -23.84 4.69
C GLY A 561 -17.15 -25.36 4.89
N SER A 562 -17.03 -26.15 3.82
CA SER A 562 -16.78 -27.60 3.94
C SER A 562 -15.44 -27.91 4.63
N SER A 563 -15.27 -29.14 5.12
CA SER A 563 -14.04 -29.55 5.82
C SER A 563 -12.75 -29.29 5.02
N ARG A 564 -12.76 -29.57 3.71
CA ARG A 564 -11.59 -29.33 2.84
C ARG A 564 -11.38 -27.83 2.59
N ALA A 565 -12.45 -27.08 2.31
CA ALA A 565 -12.38 -25.64 2.15
C ALA A 565 -11.85 -24.98 3.44
N HIS A 566 -12.38 -25.36 4.60
CA HIS A 566 -11.94 -24.85 5.89
C HIS A 566 -10.46 -25.17 6.17
N HIS A 567 -10.00 -26.38 5.86
CA HIS A 567 -8.60 -26.75 6.04
C HIS A 567 -7.64 -25.95 5.14
N LEU A 568 -8.00 -25.74 3.87
CA LEU A 568 -7.12 -25.09 2.90
C LEU A 568 -7.21 -23.56 2.93
N LEU A 569 -8.41 -23.02 3.19
CA LEU A 569 -8.77 -21.62 2.91
C LEU A 569 -9.02 -20.80 4.17
N HIS A 570 -9.00 -21.39 5.37
CA HIS A 570 -9.20 -20.66 6.63
C HIS A 570 -7.95 -20.69 7.50
N THR A 571 -7.87 -19.72 8.41
CA THR A 571 -6.74 -19.50 9.33
C THR A 571 -7.26 -19.02 10.69
N THR A 572 -6.32 -18.80 11.61
CA THR A 572 -6.61 -18.29 12.96
C THR A 572 -5.67 -17.13 13.31
N TYR A 573 -6.05 -16.36 14.33
CA TYR A 573 -5.34 -15.15 14.74
C TYR A 573 -4.90 -15.25 16.19
N VAL A 574 -3.83 -14.53 16.52
CA VAL A 574 -3.24 -14.55 17.86
C VAL A 574 -3.42 -13.21 18.56
N LYS A 575 -3.70 -13.24 19.86
CA LYS A 575 -3.72 -12.03 20.69
C LYS A 575 -2.28 -11.65 21.02
N ARG A 576 -1.86 -10.44 20.65
CA ARG A 576 -0.53 -9.91 20.93
C ARG A 576 -0.61 -8.84 22.02
N SER A 577 0.44 -8.76 22.82
CA SER A 577 0.67 -7.64 23.72
C SER A 577 1.50 -6.56 23.00
N ILE A 578 1.35 -5.30 23.44
CA ILE A 578 2.15 -4.19 22.92
C ILE A 578 3.43 -4.11 23.77
N ASN A 579 4.60 -4.25 23.11
CA ASN A 579 5.93 -3.96 23.66
C ASN A 579 6.11 -4.44 25.12
N GLN A 580 5.86 -5.74 25.39
CA GLN A 580 6.19 -6.32 26.71
C GLN A 580 7.71 -6.28 26.91
N HIS A 581 8.14 -5.61 27.99
CA HIS A 581 9.52 -5.56 28.45
C HIS A 581 9.82 -6.73 29.38
#